data_AF-A0AAN9UQZ9-F1
#
_entry.id   AF-A0AAN9UQZ9-F1
#
_cell.length_a   1.000
_cell.length_b   1.000
_cell.length_c   1.000
_cell.angle_alpha   90.00
_cell.angle_beta   90.00
_cell.angle_gamma   90.00
#
_symmetry.space_group_name_H-M   'P 1'
#
loop_
_entity.id
_entity.type
_entity.pdbx_description
1 polymer ?
#
loop_
_entity_poly.entity_id
_entity_poly.type
_entity_poly.pdbx_seq_one_letter_code
_entity_poly.pdbx_strand_id
1 'polypeptide(L)'
;MEFNPALRAGLDRVNFKVPVSTLSIDHSSNDIRAYVEEGLRYVEWDPSVKSEVRTRILDQANGNFLWVHLILEEIKECHSDDDIRATLSELPPGMEALYRRMETSISQRIRRPFDRRLSRQLFLWATYARESLTVEELASILEADFGRILDMTSTLARLCGHFVVIEGDNRIGLLHQTAREYLVSAEHLPFSLDANEAHEELFQKSVCVFMGNNLRSRLSNVPESFSLFSYRATSWAYHLTAPSNGNTVDHQLDTLCKFFGDTAVLIWIQVLSSLGQLGVLIDT
;
A
#
# COMPACT_ATOMS: atom_id res chain seq x y z
N MET A 1 28.51 -6.24 17.20
CA MET A 1 28.74 -5.63 15.87
C MET A 1 28.98 -4.14 16.11
N GLU A 2 30.21 -3.65 15.92
CA GLU A 2 30.57 -2.26 16.25
C GLU A 2 29.99 -1.28 15.22
N PHE A 3 29.28 -0.25 15.70
CA PHE A 3 28.74 0.82 14.88
C PHE A 3 29.86 1.69 14.28
N ASN A 4 29.65 2.14 13.04
CA ASN A 4 30.54 3.05 12.34
C ASN A 4 30.70 4.38 13.13
N PRO A 5 31.92 4.74 13.58
CA PRO A 5 32.17 5.91 14.41
C PRO A 5 31.77 7.25 13.74
N ALA A 6 31.70 7.30 12.41
CA ALA A 6 31.24 8.48 11.69
C ALA A 6 29.73 8.75 11.86
N LEU A 7 28.92 7.70 11.99
CA LEU A 7 27.47 7.83 12.22
C LEU A 7 27.17 8.36 13.63
N ARG A 8 27.93 7.89 14.62
CA ARG A 8 27.82 8.36 16.02
C ARG A 8 28.17 9.84 16.15
N ALA A 9 29.29 10.25 15.55
CA ALA A 9 29.68 11.66 15.51
C ALA A 9 28.70 12.55 14.73
N GLY A 10 27.99 11.98 13.75
CA GLY A 10 26.91 12.66 13.01
C GLY A 10 25.70 12.93 13.89
N LEU A 11 25.25 11.93 14.67
CA LEU A 11 24.13 12.05 15.60
C LEU A 11 24.44 13.01 16.77
N ASP A 12 25.66 12.97 17.32
CA ASP A 12 26.06 13.87 18.40
C ASP A 12 26.15 15.35 17.96
N ARG A 13 26.37 15.60 16.67
CA ARG A 13 26.40 16.96 16.09
C ARG A 13 25.02 17.55 15.89
N VAL A 14 23.98 16.73 15.82
CA VAL A 14 22.59 17.18 15.69
C VAL A 14 22.02 17.24 17.10
N ASN A 15 22.00 18.43 17.70
CA ASN A 15 21.55 18.69 19.08
C ASN A 15 20.03 18.48 19.25
N PHE A 16 19.56 17.23 19.11
CA PHE A 16 18.20 16.84 19.43
C PHE A 16 18.08 16.79 20.97
N LYS A 17 17.30 17.71 21.55
CA LYS A 17 16.83 17.64 22.95
C LYS A 17 15.82 16.50 23.19
N VAL A 18 15.75 15.52 22.29
CA VAL A 18 14.89 14.35 22.41
C VAL A 18 15.78 13.20 22.86
N PRO A 19 15.42 12.47 23.92
CA PRO A 19 16.21 11.32 24.35
C PRO A 19 16.23 10.27 23.22
N VAL A 20 17.39 10.09 22.60
CA VAL A 20 17.63 9.06 21.59
C VAL A 20 18.10 7.80 22.32
N SER A 21 17.19 6.83 22.47
CA SER A 21 17.54 5.49 22.93
C SER A 21 18.20 4.74 21.77
N THR A 22 19.44 4.28 21.95
CA THR A 22 20.12 3.48 20.94
C THR A 22 19.65 2.03 21.08
N LEU A 23 18.89 1.53 20.09
CA LEU A 23 18.28 0.21 20.12
C LEU A 23 19.29 -0.86 19.71
N SER A 24 19.48 -1.86 20.57
CA SER A 24 20.33 -3.03 20.30
C SER A 24 19.47 -4.17 19.75
N ILE A 25 19.91 -4.81 18.67
CA ILE A 25 19.21 -5.93 18.00
C ILE A 25 19.02 -7.13 18.95
N ASP A 26 19.77 -7.17 20.05
CA ASP A 26 19.83 -8.30 20.99
C ASP A 26 18.82 -8.18 22.16
N HIS A 27 17.99 -7.12 22.18
CA HIS A 27 17.04 -6.81 23.26
C HIS A 27 15.57 -6.62 22.79
N SER A 28 15.15 -7.36 21.76
CA SER A 28 13.81 -7.24 21.16
C SER A 28 12.65 -7.22 22.17
N SER A 29 12.70 -8.02 23.23
CA SER A 29 11.63 -8.08 24.24
C SER A 29 11.52 -6.81 25.11
N ASN A 30 12.63 -6.14 25.41
CA ASN A 30 12.60 -4.90 26.19
C ASN A 30 12.12 -3.73 25.34
N ASP A 31 12.52 -3.70 24.06
CA ASP A 31 12.09 -2.68 23.11
C ASP A 31 10.60 -2.82 22.78
N ILE A 32 10.09 -4.04 22.61
CA ILE A 32 8.65 -4.29 22.46
C ILE A 32 7.90 -3.85 23.72
N ARG A 33 8.42 -4.12 24.92
CA ARG A 33 7.80 -3.64 26.17
C ARG A 33 7.71 -2.13 26.21
N ALA A 34 8.80 -1.42 25.88
CA ALA A 34 8.80 0.03 25.84
C ALA A 34 7.79 0.56 24.79
N TYR A 35 7.71 -0.09 23.63
CA TYR A 35 6.74 0.25 22.59
C TYR A 35 5.28 0.07 23.06
N VAL A 36 4.97 -1.03 23.72
CA VAL A 36 3.64 -1.28 24.31
C VAL A 36 3.30 -0.27 25.39
N GLU A 37 4.25 0.05 26.27
CA GLU A 37 4.04 1.04 27.33
C GLU A 37 3.80 2.44 26.77
N GLU A 38 4.55 2.86 25.76
CA GLU A 38 4.31 4.15 25.09
C GLU A 38 2.96 4.14 24.36
N GLY A 39 2.59 3.03 23.71
CA GLY A 39 1.29 2.89 23.03
C GLY A 39 0.07 3.00 23.96
N LEU A 40 0.22 2.63 25.24
CA LEU A 40 -0.83 2.68 26.27
C LEU A 40 -0.75 3.94 27.16
N ARG A 41 0.26 4.79 26.96
CA ARG A 41 0.57 5.91 27.84
C ARG A 41 -0.57 6.92 27.98
N TYR A 42 -1.17 7.29 26.85
CA TYR A 42 -2.21 8.33 26.77
C TYR A 42 -3.64 7.77 26.83
N VAL A 43 -3.78 6.46 27.01
CA VAL A 43 -5.08 5.81 27.06
C VAL A 43 -5.63 5.87 28.47
N GLU A 44 -6.86 6.35 28.68
CA GLU A 44 -7.47 6.50 30.02
C GLU A 44 -8.18 5.22 30.49
N TRP A 45 -7.46 4.09 30.52
CA TRP A 45 -7.95 2.80 31.02
C TRP A 45 -7.53 2.53 32.46
N ASP A 46 -8.29 1.66 33.14
CA ASP A 46 -7.93 1.17 34.46
C ASP A 46 -6.52 0.51 34.44
N PRO A 47 -5.67 0.77 35.45
CA PRO A 47 -4.33 0.19 35.51
C PRO A 47 -4.29 -1.34 35.41
N SER A 48 -5.33 -2.04 35.91
CA SER A 48 -5.41 -3.50 35.82
C SER A 48 -5.60 -3.97 34.37
N VAL A 49 -6.47 -3.30 33.61
CA VAL A 49 -6.71 -3.57 32.19
C VAL A 49 -5.46 -3.30 31.37
N LYS A 50 -4.77 -2.18 31.60
CA LYS A 50 -3.48 -1.89 30.94
C LYS A 50 -2.44 -2.96 31.21
N SER A 51 -2.36 -3.44 32.46
CA SER A 51 -1.42 -4.49 32.81
C SER A 51 -1.76 -5.82 32.15
N GLU A 52 -3.05 -6.16 32.05
CA GLU A 52 -3.51 -7.36 31.35
C GLU A 52 -3.16 -7.32 29.86
N VAL A 53 -3.50 -6.22 29.17
CA VAL A 53 -3.16 -5.97 27.76
C VAL A 53 -1.66 -6.12 27.53
N ARG A 54 -0.85 -5.45 28.35
CA ARG A 54 0.61 -5.49 28.24
C ARG A 54 1.15 -6.92 28.37
N THR A 55 0.71 -7.67 29.39
CA THR A 55 1.18 -9.04 29.60
C THR A 55 0.82 -9.92 28.40
N ARG A 56 -0.44 -9.89 27.97
CA ARG A 56 -0.94 -10.70 26.85
C ARG A 56 -0.21 -10.43 25.54
N ILE A 57 0.00 -9.17 25.21
CA ILE A 57 0.72 -8.78 23.99
C ILE A 57 2.17 -9.26 24.06
N LEU A 58 2.86 -9.07 25.19
CA LEU A 58 4.26 -9.48 25.33
C LEU A 58 4.46 -10.99 25.24
N ASP A 59 3.51 -11.77 25.77
CA ASP A 59 3.55 -13.23 25.72
C ASP A 59 3.41 -13.78 24.29
N GLN A 60 2.71 -13.06 23.40
CA GLN A 60 2.45 -13.51 22.03
C GLN A 60 3.24 -12.77 20.94
N ALA A 61 3.87 -11.64 21.26
CA ALA A 61 4.57 -10.80 20.31
C ALA A 61 5.63 -11.55 19.49
N ASN A 62 6.30 -12.55 20.08
CA ASN A 62 7.35 -13.35 19.44
C ASN A 62 8.40 -12.51 18.68
N GLY A 63 8.78 -11.37 19.24
CA GLY A 63 9.76 -10.46 18.63
C GLY A 63 9.22 -9.62 17.46
N ASN A 64 7.92 -9.64 17.17
CA ASN A 64 7.34 -9.01 16.00
C ASN A 64 6.67 -7.66 16.33
N PHE A 65 7.35 -6.56 16.04
CA PHE A 65 6.82 -5.20 16.27
C PHE A 65 5.57 -4.89 15.43
N LEU A 66 5.50 -5.39 14.20
CA LEU A 66 4.35 -5.15 13.33
C LEU A 66 3.10 -5.81 13.89
N TRP A 67 3.23 -7.04 14.39
CA TRP A 67 2.15 -7.73 15.09
C TRP A 67 1.67 -6.91 16.29
N VAL A 68 2.61 -6.47 17.13
CA VAL A 68 2.31 -5.68 18.33
C VAL A 68 1.62 -4.36 17.98
N HIS A 69 2.11 -3.67 16.94
CA HIS A 69 1.51 -2.43 16.45
C HIS A 69 0.05 -2.63 16.03
N LEU A 70 -0.22 -3.64 15.19
CA LEU A 70 -1.57 -3.92 14.70
C LEU A 70 -2.53 -4.35 15.82
N ILE A 71 -2.07 -5.15 16.76
CA ILE A 71 -2.86 -5.54 17.93
C ILE A 71 -3.17 -4.33 18.82
N LEU A 72 -2.20 -3.44 19.04
CA LEU A 72 -2.44 -2.23 19.82
C LEU A 72 -3.47 -1.31 19.15
N GLU A 73 -3.41 -1.16 17.82
CA GLU A 73 -4.41 -0.37 17.09
C GLU A 73 -5.81 -0.99 17.22
N GLU A 74 -5.93 -2.31 17.07
CA GLU A 74 -7.22 -3.01 17.25
C GLU A 74 -7.77 -2.85 18.68
N ILE A 75 -6.94 -3.03 19.71
CA ILE A 75 -7.41 -2.91 21.10
C ILE A 75 -7.83 -1.47 21.43
N LYS A 76 -7.22 -0.46 20.80
CA LYS A 76 -7.63 0.94 20.96
C LYS A 76 -9.00 1.25 20.35
N GLU A 77 -9.47 0.43 19.41
CA GLU A 77 -10.83 0.56 18.86
C GLU A 77 -11.91 -0.02 19.80
N CYS A 78 -11.53 -0.81 20.80
CA CYS A 78 -12.46 -1.39 21.77
C CYS A 78 -13.14 -0.31 22.62
N HIS A 79 -14.43 -0.50 22.91
CA HIS A 79 -15.24 0.50 23.63
C HIS A 79 -15.51 0.16 25.11
N SER A 80 -15.15 -1.04 25.57
CA SER A 80 -15.36 -1.47 26.95
C SER A 80 -14.30 -2.48 27.41
N ASP A 81 -14.16 -2.65 28.73
CA ASP A 81 -13.25 -3.64 29.31
C ASP A 81 -13.57 -5.08 28.86
N ASP A 82 -14.85 -5.41 28.68
CA ASP A 82 -15.27 -6.73 28.22
C ASP A 82 -14.89 -6.97 26.76
N ASP A 83 -14.98 -5.93 25.92
CA ASP A 83 -14.56 -5.94 24.52
C ASP A 83 -13.03 -6.08 24.38
N ILE A 84 -12.28 -5.38 25.23
CA ILE A 84 -10.82 -5.56 25.35
C ILE A 84 -10.50 -7.01 25.73
N ARG A 85 -11.15 -7.57 26.77
CA ARG A 85 -10.89 -8.95 27.21
C ARG A 85 -11.27 -9.98 26.15
N ALA A 86 -12.37 -9.76 25.43
CA ALA A 86 -12.76 -10.61 24.29
C ALA A 86 -11.68 -10.59 23.21
N THR A 87 -11.23 -9.39 22.81
CA THR A 87 -10.14 -9.22 21.83
C THR A 87 -8.83 -9.88 22.29
N LEU A 88 -8.46 -9.73 23.56
CA LEU A 88 -7.29 -10.39 24.15
C LEU A 88 -7.39 -11.92 24.16
N SER A 89 -8.60 -12.48 24.19
CA SER A 89 -8.82 -13.93 24.15
C SER A 89 -8.70 -14.52 22.74
N GLU A 90 -8.86 -13.69 21.71
CA GLU A 90 -8.84 -14.07 20.29
C GLU A 90 -7.58 -13.56 19.56
N LEU A 91 -6.51 -13.26 20.31
CA LEU A 91 -5.27 -12.78 19.71
C LEU A 91 -4.69 -13.82 18.73
N PRO A 92 -4.36 -13.42 17.49
CA PRO A 92 -3.89 -14.32 16.47
C PRO A 92 -2.44 -14.76 16.75
N PRO A 93 -2.11 -16.07 16.64
CA PRO A 93 -0.76 -16.54 16.82
C PRO A 93 0.15 -16.13 15.65
N GLY A 94 0.85 -15.01 15.80
CA GLY A 94 1.81 -14.50 14.81
C GLY A 94 1.17 -13.80 13.59
N MET A 95 2.02 -13.42 12.64
CA MET A 95 1.62 -12.55 11.51
C MET A 95 0.68 -13.19 10.51
N GLU A 96 0.85 -14.48 10.20
CA GLU A 96 -0.01 -15.15 9.21
C GLU A 96 -1.46 -15.21 9.69
N ALA A 97 -1.68 -15.59 10.96
CA ALA A 97 -3.00 -15.60 11.56
C ALA A 97 -3.60 -14.18 11.65
N LEU A 98 -2.76 -13.18 11.93
CA LEU A 98 -3.17 -11.78 11.98
C LEU A 98 -3.65 -11.29 10.60
N TYR A 99 -2.89 -11.57 9.54
CA TYR A 99 -3.28 -11.25 8.18
C TYR A 99 -4.56 -11.98 7.75
N ARG A 100 -4.72 -13.26 8.10
CA ARG A 100 -5.96 -14.01 7.85
C ARG A 100 -7.17 -13.41 8.54
N ARG A 101 -7.01 -12.93 9.77
CA ARG A 101 -8.07 -12.23 10.50
C ARG A 101 -8.42 -10.90 9.82
N MET A 102 -7.43 -10.10 9.40
CA MET A 102 -7.65 -8.86 8.65
C MET A 102 -8.36 -9.13 7.32
N GLU A 103 -7.94 -10.15 6.59
CA GLU A 103 -8.55 -10.58 5.33
C GLU A 103 -10.02 -10.97 5.53
N THR A 104 -10.31 -11.77 6.55
CA THR A 104 -11.67 -12.19 6.92
C THR A 104 -12.55 -10.99 7.27
N SER A 105 -12.02 -10.02 8.04
CA SER A 105 -12.72 -8.77 8.36
C SER A 105 -13.09 -7.98 7.11
N ILE A 106 -12.19 -7.88 6.13
CA ILE A 106 -12.47 -7.22 4.85
C ILE A 106 -13.58 -7.95 4.09
N SER A 107 -13.48 -9.28 3.99
CA SER A 107 -14.48 -10.12 3.32
C SER A 107 -15.88 -9.99 3.94
N GLN A 108 -15.96 -9.88 5.26
CA GLN A 108 -17.20 -9.66 5.99
C GLN A 108 -17.72 -8.22 5.89
N ARG A 109 -16.85 -7.23 5.71
CA ARG A 109 -17.23 -5.82 5.60
C ARG A 109 -17.72 -5.43 4.20
N ILE A 110 -17.10 -5.98 3.16
CA ILE A 110 -17.44 -5.65 1.77
C ILE A 110 -18.69 -6.40 1.33
N ARG A 111 -19.82 -5.69 1.27
CA ARG A 111 -21.12 -6.24 0.82
C ARG A 111 -21.56 -5.74 -0.54
N ARG A 112 -21.20 -4.50 -0.92
CA ARG A 112 -21.65 -3.87 -2.17
C ARG A 112 -20.77 -4.29 -3.35
N PRO A 113 -21.32 -4.61 -4.53
CA PRO A 113 -20.53 -4.91 -5.73
C PRO A 113 -19.58 -3.77 -6.12
N PHE A 114 -20.00 -2.52 -5.92
CA PHE A 114 -19.16 -1.35 -6.13
C PHE A 114 -17.93 -1.36 -5.20
N ASP A 115 -18.14 -1.51 -3.89
CA ASP A 115 -17.07 -1.57 -2.89
C ASP A 115 -16.11 -2.73 -3.16
N ARG A 116 -16.63 -3.88 -3.63
CA ARG A 116 -15.81 -5.04 -4.01
C ARG A 116 -14.88 -4.72 -5.18
N ARG A 117 -15.41 -4.14 -6.25
CA ARG A 117 -14.63 -3.76 -7.43
C ARG A 117 -13.58 -2.71 -7.08
N LEU A 118 -13.95 -1.70 -6.28
CA LEU A 118 -13.04 -0.64 -5.87
C LEU A 118 -11.93 -1.18 -4.95
N SER A 119 -12.28 -1.99 -3.95
CA SER A 119 -11.31 -2.64 -3.07
C SER A 119 -10.30 -3.47 -3.86
N ARG A 120 -10.76 -4.29 -4.83
CA ARG A 120 -9.86 -5.04 -5.72
C ARG A 120 -8.86 -4.12 -6.41
N GLN A 121 -9.31 -3.00 -6.97
CA GLN A 121 -8.41 -2.05 -7.62
C GLN A 121 -7.38 -1.48 -6.65
N LEU A 122 -7.79 -1.04 -5.46
CA LEU A 122 -6.88 -0.49 -4.47
C LEU A 122 -5.80 -1.52 -4.08
N PHE A 123 -6.19 -2.78 -3.88
CA PHE A 123 -5.24 -3.87 -3.63
C PHE A 123 -4.31 -4.16 -4.81
N LEU A 124 -4.84 -4.21 -6.04
CA LEU A 124 -4.05 -4.45 -7.24
C LEU A 124 -2.95 -3.40 -7.41
N TRP A 125 -3.32 -2.13 -7.32
CA TRP A 125 -2.38 -1.02 -7.45
C TRP A 125 -1.39 -0.99 -6.29
N ALA A 126 -1.80 -1.28 -5.05
CA ALA A 126 -0.86 -1.37 -3.92
C ALA A 126 0.11 -2.57 -4.03
N THR A 127 -0.29 -3.67 -4.67
CA THR A 127 0.47 -4.94 -4.68
C THR A 127 1.36 -5.10 -5.91
N TYR A 128 0.89 -4.67 -7.08
CA TYR A 128 1.53 -4.96 -8.37
C TYR A 128 2.08 -3.73 -9.09
N ALA A 129 1.87 -2.53 -8.55
CA ALA A 129 2.50 -1.36 -9.12
C ALA A 129 4.04 -1.49 -9.06
N ARG A 130 4.72 -0.99 -10.09
CA ARG A 130 6.19 -0.96 -10.19
C ARG A 130 6.80 -0.10 -9.09
N GLU A 131 6.13 0.98 -8.76
CA GLU A 131 6.46 1.96 -7.73
C GLU A 131 5.17 2.46 -7.08
N SER A 132 5.24 2.95 -5.83
CA SER A 132 4.06 3.44 -5.12
C SER A 132 3.50 4.70 -5.81
N LEU A 133 2.19 4.76 -6.00
CA LEU A 133 1.52 5.90 -6.63
C LEU A 133 1.12 6.91 -5.55
N THR A 134 1.06 8.20 -5.87
CA THR A 134 0.37 9.15 -4.99
C THR A 134 -1.14 8.89 -4.99
N VAL A 135 -1.82 9.36 -3.95
CA VAL A 135 -3.29 9.32 -3.88
C VAL A 135 -3.94 9.99 -5.10
N GLU A 136 -3.38 11.10 -5.57
CA GLU A 136 -3.88 11.83 -6.75
C GLU A 136 -3.68 11.04 -8.05
N GLU A 137 -2.52 10.40 -8.22
CA GLU A 137 -2.24 9.55 -9.37
C GLU A 137 -3.24 8.39 -9.41
N LEU A 138 -3.41 7.67 -8.30
CA LEU A 138 -4.35 6.55 -8.25
C LEU A 138 -5.80 7.02 -8.43
N ALA A 139 -6.20 8.12 -7.81
CA ALA A 139 -7.54 8.68 -8.01
C ALA A 139 -7.80 9.02 -9.48
N SER A 140 -6.83 9.61 -10.18
CA SER A 140 -6.95 9.91 -11.61
C SER A 140 -7.05 8.64 -12.46
N ILE A 141 -6.42 7.55 -12.06
CA ILE A 141 -6.50 6.26 -12.76
C ILE A 141 -7.88 5.63 -12.58
N LEU A 142 -8.42 5.67 -11.37
CA LEU A 142 -9.68 5.02 -11.02
C LEU A 142 -10.93 5.83 -11.42
N GLU A 143 -10.78 7.13 -11.70
CA GLU A 143 -11.90 8.02 -12.01
C GLU A 143 -12.75 7.54 -13.20
N ALA A 144 -12.14 6.93 -14.21
CA ALA A 144 -12.86 6.44 -15.39
C ALA A 144 -13.84 5.30 -15.06
N ASP A 145 -13.53 4.47 -14.06
CA ASP A 145 -14.30 3.27 -13.72
C ASP A 145 -15.23 3.48 -12.53
N PHE A 146 -14.87 4.39 -11.61
CA PHE A 146 -15.55 4.59 -10.33
C PHE A 146 -16.08 6.01 -10.14
N GLY A 147 -15.78 6.93 -11.05
CA GLY A 147 -16.03 8.35 -10.86
C GLY A 147 -15.09 8.97 -9.82
N ARG A 148 -15.34 10.23 -9.49
CA ARG A 148 -14.53 10.96 -8.50
C ARG A 148 -14.72 10.38 -7.11
N ILE A 149 -13.66 9.82 -6.55
CA ILE A 149 -13.59 9.40 -5.14
C ILE A 149 -13.42 10.66 -4.28
N LEU A 150 -14.35 10.88 -3.35
CA LEU A 150 -14.39 12.11 -2.54
C LEU A 150 -13.34 12.14 -1.44
N ASP A 151 -13.11 10.98 -0.80
CA ASP A 151 -12.17 10.81 0.29
C ASP A 151 -11.45 9.48 0.12
N MET A 152 -10.24 9.53 -0.45
CA MET A 152 -9.43 8.34 -0.70
C MET A 152 -8.97 7.71 0.61
N THR A 153 -8.58 8.51 1.61
CA THR A 153 -8.05 8.03 2.89
C THR A 153 -9.09 7.20 3.63
N SER A 154 -10.31 7.74 3.81
CA SER A 154 -11.40 7.00 4.45
C SER A 154 -11.84 5.79 3.62
N THR A 155 -11.77 5.89 2.29
CA THR A 155 -12.10 4.77 1.39
C THR A 155 -11.09 3.63 1.52
N LEU A 156 -9.78 3.93 1.56
CA LEU A 156 -8.71 2.95 1.77
C LEU A 156 -8.87 2.25 3.12
N ALA A 157 -9.01 3.00 4.21
CA ALA A 157 -9.22 2.41 5.54
C ALA A 157 -10.46 1.49 5.55
N ARG A 158 -11.57 1.95 4.96
CA ARG A 158 -12.83 1.20 4.92
C ARG A 158 -12.82 0.00 3.98
N LEU A 159 -12.04 -0.01 2.90
CA LEU A 159 -12.07 -1.08 1.89
C LEU A 159 -10.87 -2.02 1.92
N CYS A 160 -9.75 -1.57 2.47
CA CYS A 160 -8.50 -2.32 2.51
C CYS A 160 -8.06 -2.64 3.95
N GLY A 161 -8.72 -2.07 4.96
CA GLY A 161 -8.28 -2.21 6.36
C GLY A 161 -6.84 -1.72 6.52
N HIS A 162 -6.07 -2.39 7.38
CA HIS A 162 -4.66 -2.05 7.58
C HIS A 162 -3.71 -2.60 6.52
N PHE A 163 -4.18 -3.32 5.48
CA PHE A 163 -3.24 -3.84 4.47
C PHE A 163 -2.63 -2.75 3.60
N VAL A 164 -3.44 -1.74 3.25
CA VAL A 164 -3.03 -0.64 2.38
C VAL A 164 -3.01 0.64 3.20
N VAL A 165 -1.88 1.34 3.17
CA VAL A 165 -1.62 2.53 3.96
C VAL A 165 -1.22 3.69 3.05
N ILE A 166 -1.39 4.91 3.57
CA ILE A 166 -0.81 6.11 2.96
C ILE A 166 0.49 6.41 3.71
N GLU A 167 1.60 6.35 3.00
CA GLU A 167 2.95 6.61 3.49
C GLU A 167 3.34 8.08 3.31
N GLY A 168 4.63 8.39 3.57
CA GLY A 168 5.21 9.70 3.29
C GLY A 168 4.94 10.15 1.84
N ASP A 169 4.81 11.46 1.66
CA ASP A 169 4.50 12.11 0.38
C ASP A 169 3.15 11.68 -0.24
N ASN A 170 2.18 11.27 0.59
CA ASN A 170 0.82 10.92 0.17
C ASN A 170 0.79 9.73 -0.82
N ARG A 171 1.70 8.78 -0.64
CA ARG A 171 1.84 7.59 -1.50
C ARG A 171 1.11 6.39 -0.94
N ILE A 172 0.46 5.63 -1.82
CA ILE A 172 -0.28 4.42 -1.47
C ILE A 172 0.69 3.24 -1.51
N GLY A 173 0.79 2.54 -0.39
CA GLY A 173 1.67 1.39 -0.22
C GLY A 173 0.98 0.28 0.58
N LEU A 174 1.69 -0.84 0.70
CA LEU A 174 1.31 -1.90 1.62
C LEU A 174 1.93 -1.63 2.98
N LEU A 175 1.23 -1.99 4.05
CA LEU A 175 1.71 -1.82 5.43
C LEU A 175 3.13 -2.37 5.65
N HIS A 176 3.46 -3.48 4.98
CA HIS A 176 4.78 -4.10 5.05
C HIS A 176 5.03 -5.03 3.87
N GLN A 177 6.30 -5.33 3.57
CA GLN A 177 6.66 -6.27 2.51
C GLN A 177 6.03 -7.65 2.70
N THR A 178 5.98 -8.17 3.93
CA THR A 178 5.34 -9.47 4.23
C THR A 178 3.83 -9.47 4.01
N ALA A 179 3.18 -8.29 4.00
CA ALA A 179 1.77 -8.19 3.62
C ALA A 179 1.60 -8.45 2.12
N ARG A 180 2.56 -8.02 1.28
CA ARG A 180 2.58 -8.35 -0.15
C ARG A 180 2.65 -9.85 -0.37
N GLU A 181 3.60 -10.51 0.32
CA GLU A 181 3.80 -11.96 0.23
C GLU A 181 2.54 -12.73 0.64
N TYR A 182 1.82 -12.26 1.66
CA TYR A 182 0.54 -12.81 2.08
C TYR A 182 -0.57 -12.59 1.02
N LEU A 183 -0.70 -11.37 0.49
CA LEU A 183 -1.80 -11.00 -0.41
C LEU A 183 -1.76 -11.76 -1.74
N VAL A 184 -0.57 -12.16 -2.21
CA VAL A 184 -0.39 -12.95 -3.43
C VAL A 184 -1.01 -14.36 -3.30
N SER A 185 -1.14 -14.89 -2.07
CA SER A 185 -1.73 -16.20 -1.78
C SER A 185 -3.03 -16.11 -0.96
N ALA A 186 -3.65 -14.92 -0.90
CA ALA A 186 -4.88 -14.69 -0.15
C ALA A 186 -6.09 -15.39 -0.81
N GLU A 187 -6.82 -16.20 -0.03
CA GLU A 187 -7.93 -17.04 -0.52
C GLU A 187 -9.32 -16.56 -0.09
N HIS A 188 -9.43 -15.75 0.96
CA HIS A 188 -10.67 -15.30 1.58
C HIS A 188 -11.10 -13.89 1.14
N LEU A 189 -10.26 -13.17 0.40
CA LEU A 189 -10.66 -11.92 -0.23
C LEU A 189 -11.85 -12.15 -1.19
N PRO A 190 -12.81 -11.20 -1.27
CA PRO A 190 -13.99 -11.36 -2.12
C PRO A 190 -13.69 -11.18 -3.63
N PHE A 191 -12.41 -11.17 -4.02
CA PHE A 191 -11.90 -10.95 -5.37
C PHE A 191 -10.53 -11.61 -5.55
N SER A 192 -10.17 -11.92 -6.80
CA SER A 192 -8.84 -12.43 -7.16
C SER A 192 -7.81 -11.30 -7.23
N LEU A 193 -6.60 -11.61 -6.76
CA LEU A 193 -5.37 -10.84 -6.95
C LEU A 193 -4.36 -11.65 -7.78
N ASP A 194 -4.83 -12.38 -8.80
CA ASP A 194 -3.92 -13.09 -9.71
C ASP A 194 -2.93 -12.13 -10.38
N ALA A 195 -1.64 -12.50 -10.36
CA ALA A 195 -0.57 -11.64 -10.86
C ALA A 195 -0.68 -11.39 -12.38
N ASN A 196 -1.11 -12.35 -13.18
CA ASN A 196 -1.22 -12.18 -14.62
C ASN A 196 -2.37 -11.22 -14.94
N GLU A 197 -3.55 -11.45 -14.34
CA GLU A 197 -4.70 -10.55 -14.47
C GLU A 197 -4.35 -9.14 -14.01
N ALA A 198 -3.60 -9.01 -12.91
CA ALA A 198 -3.15 -7.73 -12.37
C ALA A 198 -2.25 -6.98 -13.36
N HIS A 199 -1.19 -7.62 -13.85
CA HIS A 199 -0.26 -6.99 -14.78
C HIS A 199 -0.93 -6.66 -16.12
N GLU A 200 -1.81 -7.51 -16.63
CA GLU A 200 -2.60 -7.21 -17.83
C GLU A 200 -3.47 -5.96 -17.63
N GLU A 201 -4.18 -5.87 -16.51
CA GLU A 201 -5.05 -4.73 -16.21
C GLU A 201 -4.25 -3.43 -15.99
N LEU A 202 -3.13 -3.48 -15.26
CA LEU A 202 -2.26 -2.32 -15.04
C LEU A 202 -1.61 -1.86 -16.36
N PHE A 203 -1.25 -2.78 -17.26
CA PHE A 203 -0.81 -2.46 -18.62
C PHE A 203 -1.90 -1.69 -19.37
N GLN A 204 -3.12 -2.25 -19.45
CA GLN A 204 -4.24 -1.63 -20.16
C GLN A 204 -4.57 -0.24 -19.61
N LYS A 205 -4.70 -0.10 -18.28
CA LYS A 205 -4.98 1.20 -17.63
C LYS A 205 -3.87 2.23 -17.84
N SER A 206 -2.64 1.76 -18.00
CA SER A 206 -1.49 2.64 -18.23
C SER A 206 -1.38 3.10 -19.68
N VAL A 207 -1.52 2.20 -20.66
CA VAL A 207 -1.35 2.54 -22.08
C VAL A 207 -2.59 3.19 -22.70
N CYS A 208 -3.80 2.73 -22.34
CA CYS A 208 -5.04 3.16 -23.01
C CYS A 208 -5.38 4.63 -22.79
N VAL A 209 -4.87 5.26 -21.73
CA VAL A 209 -5.13 6.68 -21.50
C VAL A 209 -4.58 7.57 -22.62
N PHE A 210 -3.46 7.16 -23.23
CA PHE A 210 -2.83 7.92 -24.32
C PHE A 210 -3.59 7.80 -25.64
N MET A 211 -4.46 6.80 -25.77
CA MET A 211 -5.37 6.61 -26.91
C MET A 211 -6.70 7.36 -26.73
N GLY A 212 -6.90 8.05 -25.60
CA GLY A 212 -8.13 8.79 -25.32
C GLY A 212 -8.21 10.12 -26.08
N ASN A 213 -9.29 10.33 -26.82
CA ASN A 213 -9.52 11.52 -27.67
C ASN A 213 -9.40 12.88 -26.93
N ASN A 214 -9.61 12.90 -25.61
CA ASN A 214 -9.63 14.12 -24.79
C ASN A 214 -8.32 14.38 -24.03
N LEU A 215 -7.32 13.49 -24.09
CA LEU A 215 -6.11 13.66 -23.29
C LEU A 215 -5.31 14.88 -23.76
N ARG A 216 -5.18 15.07 -25.07
CA ARG A 216 -4.42 16.19 -25.64
C ARG A 216 -4.97 17.55 -25.21
N SER A 217 -6.29 17.73 -25.17
CA SER A 217 -6.93 18.96 -24.71
C SER A 217 -6.73 19.17 -23.21
N ARG A 218 -6.82 18.11 -22.40
CA ARG A 218 -6.55 18.17 -20.94
C ARG A 218 -5.11 18.62 -20.63
N LEU A 219 -4.13 18.01 -21.29
CA LEU A 219 -2.71 18.32 -21.08
C LEU A 219 -2.37 19.75 -21.51
N SER A 220 -3.04 20.27 -22.56
CA SER A 220 -2.85 21.66 -23.01
C SER A 220 -3.42 22.69 -22.03
N ASN A 221 -4.50 22.34 -21.32
CA ASN A 221 -5.20 23.25 -20.41
C ASN A 221 -4.61 23.24 -18.99
N VAL A 222 -4.01 22.12 -18.57
CA VAL A 222 -3.49 21.94 -17.20
C VAL A 222 -2.10 21.28 -17.29
N PRO A 223 -1.02 22.06 -17.48
CA PRO A 223 0.34 21.51 -17.60
C PRO A 223 0.76 20.71 -16.35
N GLU A 224 0.32 21.10 -15.16
CA GLU A 224 0.62 20.36 -13.93
C GLU A 224 0.02 18.94 -13.91
N SER A 225 -0.92 18.62 -14.83
CA SER A 225 -1.50 17.29 -14.93
C SER A 225 -0.54 16.23 -15.48
N PHE A 226 0.61 16.60 -16.05
CA PHE A 226 1.60 15.62 -16.56
C PHE A 226 2.08 14.66 -15.47
N SER A 227 2.21 15.13 -14.22
CA SER A 227 2.63 14.28 -13.08
C SER A 227 1.64 13.14 -12.82
N LEU A 228 0.32 13.36 -13.02
CA LEU A 228 -0.72 12.33 -12.88
C LEU A 228 -0.59 11.19 -13.91
N PHE A 229 0.21 11.38 -14.94
CA PHE A 229 0.50 10.38 -15.97
C PHE A 229 1.90 9.81 -15.83
N SER A 230 2.72 10.23 -14.86
CA SER A 230 4.10 9.80 -14.72
C SER A 230 4.20 8.28 -14.60
N TYR A 231 3.52 7.68 -13.62
CA TYR A 231 3.46 6.24 -13.48
C TYR A 231 3.06 5.53 -14.78
N ARG A 232 1.95 5.98 -15.40
CA ARG A 232 1.40 5.34 -16.61
C ARG A 232 2.36 5.46 -17.80
N ALA A 233 3.06 6.58 -17.92
CA ALA A 233 4.01 6.84 -18.99
C ALA A 233 5.30 6.02 -18.84
N THR A 234 5.70 5.66 -17.62
CA THR A 234 6.97 4.97 -17.33
C THR A 234 6.83 3.48 -17.04
N SER A 235 5.62 3.01 -16.72
CA SER A 235 5.43 1.65 -16.18
C SER A 235 4.61 0.71 -17.05
N TRP A 236 3.95 1.18 -18.13
CA TRP A 236 3.15 0.28 -18.98
C TRP A 236 3.97 -0.88 -19.56
N ALA A 237 5.21 -0.63 -20.00
CA ALA A 237 6.10 -1.64 -20.57
C ALA A 237 6.55 -2.69 -19.56
N TYR A 238 6.76 -2.27 -18.30
CA TYR A 238 7.04 -3.18 -17.20
C TYR A 238 5.87 -4.15 -16.97
N HIS A 239 4.63 -3.67 -17.02
CA HIS A 239 3.47 -4.55 -16.85
C HIS A 239 3.25 -5.49 -18.02
N LEU A 240 3.58 -5.06 -19.25
CA LEU A 240 3.55 -5.92 -20.43
C LEU A 240 4.56 -7.08 -20.36
N THR A 241 5.76 -6.81 -19.80
CA THR A 241 6.88 -7.76 -19.75
C THR A 241 6.95 -8.56 -18.45
N ALA A 242 6.09 -8.24 -17.48
CA ALA A 242 6.03 -8.97 -16.22
C ALA A 242 5.79 -10.47 -16.48
N PRO A 243 6.43 -11.37 -15.70
CA PRO A 243 6.37 -12.81 -15.93
C PRO A 243 4.93 -13.31 -16.00
N SER A 244 4.45 -13.41 -17.23
CA SER A 244 3.19 -14.04 -17.57
C SER A 244 3.50 -15.48 -17.97
N ASN A 245 2.55 -16.40 -17.86
CA ASN A 245 2.74 -17.82 -18.23
C ASN A 245 2.98 -18.08 -19.74
N GLY A 246 3.75 -17.23 -20.42
CA GLY A 246 4.35 -17.48 -21.74
C GLY A 246 3.58 -16.93 -22.94
N ASN A 247 2.36 -16.41 -22.78
CA ASN A 247 1.55 -15.92 -23.90
C ASN A 247 1.24 -14.43 -23.72
N THR A 248 1.90 -13.58 -24.51
CA THR A 248 1.33 -12.26 -24.84
C THR A 248 0.01 -12.52 -25.52
N VAL A 249 -1.09 -12.11 -24.89
CA VAL A 249 -2.43 -12.39 -25.38
C VAL A 249 -2.71 -11.49 -26.59
N ASP A 250 -3.39 -11.99 -27.61
CA ASP A 250 -3.66 -11.26 -28.88
C ASP A 250 -4.17 -9.83 -28.66
N HIS A 251 -4.98 -9.61 -27.61
CA HIS A 251 -5.52 -8.30 -27.29
C HIS A 251 -4.44 -7.27 -26.84
N GLN A 252 -3.32 -7.71 -26.25
CA GLN A 252 -2.21 -6.82 -25.86
C GLN A 252 -1.48 -6.33 -27.11
N LEU A 253 -1.25 -7.23 -28.09
CA LEU A 253 -0.66 -6.87 -29.38
C LEU A 253 -1.56 -5.91 -30.15
N ASP A 254 -2.87 -6.16 -30.19
CA ASP A 254 -3.84 -5.24 -30.80
C ASP A 254 -3.80 -3.84 -30.16
N THR A 255 -3.62 -3.79 -28.83
CA THR A 255 -3.48 -2.54 -28.07
C THR A 255 -2.22 -1.80 -28.47
N LEU A 256 -1.08 -2.49 -28.58
CA LEU A 256 0.19 -1.90 -29.02
C LEU A 256 0.13 -1.41 -30.47
N CYS A 257 -0.48 -2.19 -31.37
CA CYS A 257 -0.68 -1.80 -32.77
C CYS A 257 -1.47 -0.49 -32.87
N LYS A 258 -2.53 -0.32 -32.08
CA LYS A 258 -3.30 0.93 -32.03
C LYS A 258 -2.49 2.08 -31.43
N PHE A 259 -1.75 1.80 -30.34
CA PHE A 259 -0.95 2.80 -29.65
C PHE A 259 0.16 3.38 -30.53
N PHE A 260 0.92 2.52 -31.22
CA PHE A 260 2.01 2.91 -32.11
C PHE A 260 1.55 3.34 -33.51
N GLY A 261 0.38 2.89 -33.95
CA GLY A 261 -0.17 3.21 -35.26
C GLY A 261 -0.87 4.57 -35.37
N ASP A 262 -1.09 5.27 -34.25
CA ASP A 262 -1.82 6.53 -34.16
C ASP A 262 -1.01 7.61 -33.42
N THR A 263 -1.58 8.81 -33.27
CA THR A 263 -1.07 9.95 -32.52
C THR A 263 -0.89 9.68 -31.01
N ALA A 264 -1.38 8.56 -30.49
CA ALA A 264 -1.23 8.17 -29.08
C ALA A 264 0.24 8.07 -28.65
N VAL A 265 1.11 7.49 -29.49
CA VAL A 265 2.56 7.43 -29.22
C VAL A 265 3.17 8.83 -29.11
N LEU A 266 2.71 9.79 -29.92
CA LEU A 266 3.20 11.17 -29.87
C LEU A 266 2.76 11.88 -28.59
N ILE A 267 1.53 11.63 -28.13
CA ILE A 267 1.04 12.14 -26.84
C ILE A 267 1.89 11.57 -25.70
N TRP A 268 2.17 10.26 -25.71
CA TRP A 268 3.03 9.64 -24.73
C TRP A 268 4.46 10.22 -24.73
N ILE A 269 5.08 10.40 -25.90
CA ILE A 269 6.40 11.04 -26.02
C ILE A 269 6.35 12.48 -25.47
N GLN A 270 5.29 13.24 -25.74
CA GLN A 270 5.10 14.58 -25.19
C GLN A 270 5.03 14.57 -23.66
N VAL A 271 4.31 13.60 -23.07
CA VAL A 271 4.26 13.42 -21.61
C VAL A 271 5.65 13.11 -21.05
N LEU A 272 6.36 12.14 -21.63
CA LEU A 272 7.73 11.80 -21.21
C LEU A 272 8.69 12.99 -21.33
N SER A 273 8.60 13.75 -22.42
CA SER A 273 9.38 14.97 -22.61
C SER A 273 9.09 16.00 -21.53
N SER A 274 7.83 16.17 -21.14
CA SER A 274 7.42 17.14 -20.11
C SER A 274 7.86 16.72 -18.71
N LEU A 275 7.99 15.41 -18.48
CA LEU A 275 8.50 14.83 -17.23
C LEU A 275 10.04 14.72 -17.19
N GLY A 276 10.74 15.01 -18.30
CA GLY A 276 12.19 14.80 -18.40
C GLY A 276 12.62 13.32 -18.42
N GLN A 277 11.71 12.41 -18.79
CA GLN A 277 11.89 10.95 -18.72
C GLN A 277 12.04 10.28 -20.10
N LEU A 278 12.58 10.99 -21.11
CA LEU A 278 12.77 10.44 -22.46
C LEU A 278 13.67 9.19 -22.52
N GLY A 279 14.50 8.94 -21.51
CA GLY A 279 15.29 7.71 -21.41
C GLY A 279 14.45 6.43 -21.44
N VAL A 280 13.19 6.51 -20.97
CA VAL A 280 12.23 5.40 -20.98
C VAL A 280 11.99 4.86 -22.40
N LEU A 281 12.14 5.69 -23.44
CA LEU A 281 11.98 5.27 -24.83
C LEU A 281 12.97 4.17 -25.26
N ILE A 282 14.10 4.05 -24.58
CA ILE A 282 15.15 3.07 -24.91
C ILE A 282 14.89 1.74 -24.19
N ASP A 283 14.23 1.80 -23.03
CA ASP A 283 13.96 0.65 -22.17
C ASP A 283 12.63 -0.05 -22.50
N THR A 284 11.83 0.53 -23.39
CA THR A 284 10.46 0.13 -23.75
C THR A 284 10.41 -0.52 -25.13
#